data_AF-A0A813KE34-F1
#
_entry.id   AF-A0A813KE34-F1
#
_cell.length_a   1.000
_cell.length_b   1.000
_cell.length_c   1.000
_cell.angle_alpha   90.00
_cell.angle_beta   90.00
_cell.angle_gamma   90.00
#
_symmetry.space_group_name_H-M   'P 1'
#
loop_
_entity.id
_entity.type
_entity.pdbx_description
1 polymer ?
#
loop_
_entity_poly.entity_id
_entity_poly.type
_entity_poly.pdbx_seq_one_letter_code
_entity_poly.pdbx_strand_id
1 'polypeptide(L)'
;MGSADIEEDLAPPLDVHQPKGWRAVEGISDIEALHRTDEWRNLYQLVQKDGLGLQNVPPAIRGDREMVAEACWENGLALQYAPEELRGDWEIVLCAVSRSGTALMWASPELRGARE
;
A
#
# COMPACT_ATOMS: atom_id res chain seq x y z
N MET A 1 -24.40 31.97 -40.69
CA MET A 1 -24.34 30.51 -40.62
C MET A 1 -23.16 30.12 -39.77
N GLY A 2 -23.40 29.89 -38.48
CA GLY A 2 -22.39 29.38 -37.55
C GLY A 2 -22.47 27.86 -37.57
N SER A 3 -21.38 27.22 -37.96
CA SER A 3 -21.19 25.79 -37.80
C SER A 3 -19.92 25.60 -37.00
N ALA A 4 -20.13 25.29 -35.74
CA ALA A 4 -19.31 24.45 -34.87
C ALA A 4 -20.20 24.38 -33.61
N ASP A 5 -20.53 23.25 -33.04
CA ASP A 5 -19.54 22.43 -32.35
C ASP A 5 -20.28 21.36 -31.50
N ILE A 6 -19.63 20.21 -31.34
CA ILE A 6 -19.69 19.27 -30.21
C ILE A 6 -20.97 18.44 -30.01
N GLU A 7 -20.94 17.20 -30.48
CA GLU A 7 -21.45 16.07 -29.69
C GLU A 7 -20.31 15.06 -29.53
N GLU A 8 -19.80 14.92 -28.29
CA GLU A 8 -19.42 13.68 -27.62
C GLU A 8 -18.69 14.06 -26.30
N ASP A 9 -19.49 14.59 -25.37
CA ASP A 9 -19.11 14.94 -24.01
C ASP A 9 -19.37 13.72 -23.10
N LEU A 10 -18.33 12.89 -22.92
CA LEU A 10 -18.28 11.82 -21.93
C LEU A 10 -17.24 12.19 -20.88
N ALA A 11 -17.52 13.26 -20.13
CA ALA A 11 -16.81 13.62 -18.91
C ALA A 11 -17.79 13.50 -17.72
N PRO A 12 -17.49 12.70 -16.68
CA PRO A 12 -18.28 12.73 -15.46
C PRO A 12 -18.14 14.10 -14.77
N PRO A 13 -19.21 14.59 -14.10
CA PRO A 13 -19.33 15.98 -13.69
C PRO A 13 -18.27 16.38 -12.66
N LEU A 14 -17.65 17.53 -12.92
CA LEU A 14 -16.81 18.25 -11.96
C LEU A 14 -17.68 18.72 -10.78
N ASP A 15 -17.49 18.12 -9.61
CA ASP A 15 -17.91 18.74 -8.34
C ASP A 15 -16.75 18.78 -7.31
N VAL A 16 -16.13 19.97 -7.28
CA VAL A 16 -15.62 20.74 -6.13
C VAL A 16 -14.61 20.13 -5.12
N HIS A 17 -13.42 19.74 -5.57
CA HIS A 17 -12.16 20.21 -4.97
C HIS A 17 -10.98 19.65 -5.77
N GLN A 18 -10.49 20.41 -6.74
CA GLN A 18 -9.14 20.19 -7.25
C GLN A 18 -8.17 20.81 -6.24
N PRO A 19 -7.28 20.05 -5.55
CA PRO A 19 -6.25 20.66 -4.75
C PRO A 19 -5.28 21.40 -5.68
N LYS A 20 -5.31 22.73 -5.60
CA LYS A 20 -4.30 23.61 -6.17
C LYS A 20 -3.00 23.42 -5.40
N GLY A 21 -2.09 22.57 -5.90
CA GLY A 21 -0.87 22.32 -5.13
C GLY A 21 0.15 21.38 -5.75
N TRP A 22 0.31 21.30 -7.07
CA TRP A 22 1.38 20.48 -7.67
C TRP A 22 2.77 21.17 -7.66
N ARG A 23 3.03 22.01 -6.65
CA ARG A 23 4.35 22.62 -6.42
C ARG A 23 5.02 21.92 -5.26
N ALA A 24 6.00 21.08 -5.59
CA ALA A 24 7.07 20.58 -4.73
C ALA A 24 6.64 20.07 -3.35
N VAL A 25 6.65 18.74 -3.17
CA VAL A 25 6.85 18.17 -1.84
C VAL A 25 8.03 17.22 -1.89
N GLU A 26 9.16 17.68 -1.37
CA GLU A 26 10.06 16.76 -0.70
C GLU A 26 9.29 16.14 0.47
N GLY A 27 9.19 14.83 0.51
CA GLY A 27 8.30 14.12 1.43
C GLY A 27 7.01 13.70 0.74
N ILE A 28 7.12 12.60 -0.01
CA ILE A 28 5.97 11.85 -0.49
C ILE A 28 5.31 11.22 0.74
N SER A 29 4.43 11.98 1.41
CA SER A 29 3.72 11.53 2.61
C SER A 29 2.24 11.22 2.37
N ASP A 30 1.70 11.55 1.19
CA ASP A 30 0.33 11.20 0.81
C ASP A 30 0.30 9.85 0.10
N ILE A 31 0.25 8.77 0.89
CA ILE A 31 0.15 7.38 0.43
C ILE A 31 -1.10 7.19 -0.46
N GLU A 32 -2.18 7.96 -0.22
CA GLU A 32 -3.39 7.98 -1.06
C GLU A 32 -3.13 8.51 -2.50
N ALA A 33 -2.15 9.39 -2.68
CA ALA A 33 -1.75 9.86 -4.01
C ALA A 33 -0.92 8.79 -4.75
N LEU A 34 -0.10 8.03 -4.01
CA LEU A 34 0.71 6.94 -4.57
C LEU A 34 -0.13 5.82 -5.16
N HIS A 35 -1.26 5.46 -4.54
CA HIS A 35 -2.19 4.45 -5.07
C HIS A 35 -2.66 4.71 -6.51
N ARG A 36 -2.68 5.96 -6.95
CA ARG A 36 -3.11 6.34 -8.30
C ARG A 36 -1.98 6.29 -9.35
N THR A 37 -0.73 6.06 -8.94
CA THR A 37 0.41 6.04 -9.85
C THR A 37 0.66 4.64 -10.43
N ASP A 38 1.27 4.59 -11.61
CA ASP A 38 1.70 3.31 -12.20
C ASP A 38 2.84 2.67 -11.40
N GLU A 39 3.62 3.46 -10.66
CA GLU A 39 4.68 2.98 -9.79
C GLU A 39 4.14 2.09 -8.67
N TRP A 40 3.11 2.55 -7.94
CA TRP A 40 2.48 1.74 -6.90
C TRP A 40 1.87 0.46 -7.49
N ARG A 41 1.17 0.56 -8.63
CA ARG A 41 0.59 -0.63 -9.29
C ARG A 41 1.64 -1.66 -9.67
N ASN A 42 2.79 -1.22 -10.19
CA ASN A 42 3.88 -2.12 -10.56
C ASN A 42 4.48 -2.81 -9.33
N LEU A 43 4.64 -2.08 -8.22
CA LEU A 43 5.13 -2.63 -6.96
C LEU A 43 4.11 -3.59 -6.34
N TYR A 44 2.83 -3.27 -6.40
CA TYR A 44 1.75 -4.14 -5.93
C TYR A 44 1.70 -5.46 -6.72
N GLN A 45 1.88 -5.40 -8.06
CA GLN A 45 1.99 -6.60 -8.89
C GLN A 45 3.24 -7.44 -8.57
N LEU A 46 4.35 -6.82 -8.19
CA LEU A 46 5.56 -7.52 -7.75
C LEU A 46 5.25 -8.34 -6.49
N VAL A 47 4.62 -7.70 -5.51
CA VAL A 47 4.27 -8.29 -4.22
C VAL A 47 3.24 -9.42 -4.37
N GLN A 48 2.27 -9.29 -5.29
CA GLN A 48 1.31 -10.38 -5.56
C GLN A 48 1.96 -11.66 -6.11
N LYS A 49 3.08 -11.53 -6.84
CA LYS A 49 3.80 -12.68 -7.41
C LYS A 49 4.82 -13.27 -6.44
N ASP A 50 5.41 -12.41 -5.60
CA ASP A 50 6.38 -12.77 -4.58
C ASP A 50 6.25 -11.78 -3.41
N GLY A 51 5.67 -12.22 -2.31
CA GLY A 51 5.45 -11.42 -1.11
C GLY A 51 6.75 -10.94 -0.47
N LEU A 52 7.87 -11.65 -0.69
CA LEU A 52 9.20 -11.16 -0.26
C LEU A 52 9.69 -9.99 -1.12
N GLY A 53 9.03 -9.74 -2.26
CA GLY A 53 9.20 -8.54 -3.09
C GLY A 53 9.02 -7.24 -2.32
N LEU A 54 8.34 -7.26 -1.16
CA LEU A 54 8.25 -6.14 -0.22
C LEU A 54 9.63 -5.57 0.19
N GLN A 55 10.68 -6.40 0.22
CA GLN A 55 12.05 -5.94 0.51
C GLN A 55 12.60 -4.98 -0.55
N ASN A 56 12.08 -5.04 -1.78
CA ASN A 56 12.50 -4.22 -2.92
C ASN A 56 11.62 -2.98 -3.09
N VAL A 57 10.48 -2.92 -2.38
CA VAL A 57 9.60 -1.75 -2.35
C VAL A 57 10.33 -0.60 -1.62
N PRO A 58 10.22 0.66 -2.06
CA PRO A 58 10.84 1.78 -1.35
C PRO A 58 10.24 1.97 0.06
N PRO A 59 11.03 2.41 1.05
CA PRO A 59 10.55 2.54 2.44
C PRO A 59 9.29 3.39 2.60
N ALA A 60 9.14 4.44 1.78
CA ALA A 60 7.94 5.30 1.77
C ALA A 60 6.64 4.53 1.48
N ILE A 61 6.72 3.40 0.76
CA ILE A 61 5.59 2.55 0.40
C ILE A 61 5.49 1.33 1.33
N ARG A 62 6.55 0.94 2.03
CA ARG A 62 6.46 -0.16 3.02
C ARG A 62 5.60 0.18 4.23
N GLY A 63 5.33 1.46 4.47
CA GLY A 63 4.33 1.91 5.45
C GLY A 63 2.88 1.80 4.96
N ASP A 64 2.67 1.40 3.71
CA ASP A 64 1.35 1.18 3.16
C ASP A 64 0.78 -0.14 3.71
N ARG A 65 -0.30 0.00 4.47
CA ARG A 65 -1.00 -1.13 5.09
C ARG A 65 -1.51 -2.12 4.06
N GLU A 66 -2.01 -1.67 2.91
CA GLU A 66 -2.55 -2.56 1.86
C GLU A 66 -1.43 -3.34 1.18
N MET A 67 -0.33 -2.68 0.83
CA MET A 67 0.86 -3.31 0.24
C MET A 67 1.43 -4.40 1.18
N VAL A 68 1.55 -4.10 2.47
CA VAL A 68 2.09 -5.04 3.46
C VAL A 68 1.11 -6.19 3.72
N ALA A 69 -0.18 -5.91 3.80
CA ALA A 69 -1.20 -6.95 3.97
C ALA A 69 -1.19 -7.94 2.80
N GLU A 70 -1.12 -7.45 1.56
CA GLU A 70 -1.00 -8.29 0.36
C GLU A 70 0.29 -9.13 0.39
N ALA A 71 1.41 -8.51 0.76
CA ALA A 71 2.69 -9.20 0.89
C ALA A 71 2.64 -10.34 1.91
N CYS A 72 2.06 -10.07 3.08
CA CYS A 72 1.89 -11.05 4.14
C CYS A 72 0.92 -12.16 3.75
N TRP A 73 -0.13 -11.83 2.99
CA TRP A 73 -1.08 -12.79 2.45
C TRP A 73 -0.42 -13.73 1.45
N GLU A 74 0.44 -13.25 0.56
CA GLU A 74 1.21 -14.10 -0.33
C GLU A 74 2.19 -14.96 0.49
N ASN A 75 3.06 -14.31 1.26
CA ASN A 75 4.08 -14.94 2.10
C ASN A 75 4.16 -14.29 3.48
N GLY A 76 3.80 -15.04 4.51
CA GLY A 76 3.81 -14.56 5.90
C GLY A 76 5.16 -14.04 6.39
N LEU A 77 6.29 -14.48 5.81
CA LEU A 77 7.62 -13.98 6.17
C LEU A 77 7.87 -12.54 5.67
N ALA A 78 7.05 -12.01 4.76
CA ALA A 78 7.14 -10.63 4.30
C ALA A 78 7.02 -9.61 5.43
N LEU A 79 6.36 -9.99 6.54
CA LEU A 79 6.22 -9.17 7.74
C LEU A 79 7.56 -8.64 8.27
N GLN A 80 8.67 -9.35 8.05
CA GLN A 80 10.00 -8.89 8.49
C GLN A 80 10.46 -7.58 7.83
N TYR A 81 9.91 -7.25 6.66
CA TYR A 81 10.25 -6.03 5.90
C TYR A 81 9.29 -4.87 6.15
N ALA A 82 8.19 -5.12 6.86
CA ALA A 82 7.25 -4.09 7.27
C ALA A 82 7.87 -3.20 8.36
N PRO A 83 7.50 -1.91 8.42
CA PRO A 83 7.94 -1.03 9.48
C PRO A 83 7.34 -1.49 10.83
N GLU A 84 7.95 -1.03 11.93
CA GLU A 84 7.61 -1.50 13.27
C GLU A 84 6.13 -1.25 13.62
N GLU A 85 5.60 -0.12 13.16
CA GLU A 85 4.21 0.29 13.33
C GLU A 85 3.22 -0.75 12.76
N LEU A 86 3.54 -1.35 11.61
CA LEU A 86 2.70 -2.39 10.99
C LEU A 86 3.01 -3.80 11.52
N ARG A 87 4.21 -4.03 12.06
CA ARG A 87 4.53 -5.28 12.77
C ARG A 87 3.82 -5.38 14.12
N GLY A 88 3.29 -4.28 14.64
CA GLY A 88 2.38 -4.22 15.79
C GLY A 88 0.89 -4.22 15.40
N ASP A 89 0.55 -4.19 14.12
CA ASP A 89 -0.84 -4.26 13.66
C ASP A 89 -1.34 -5.70 13.77
N TRP A 90 -2.32 -5.91 14.64
CA TRP A 90 -2.91 -7.21 14.91
C TRP A 90 -3.42 -7.90 13.65
N GLU A 91 -4.07 -7.18 12.73
CA GLU A 91 -4.66 -7.77 11.53
C GLU A 91 -3.59 -8.20 10.54
N ILE A 92 -2.55 -7.39 10.35
CA ILE A 92 -1.41 -7.75 9.49
C ILE A 92 -0.66 -8.95 10.07
N VAL A 93 -0.36 -8.92 11.37
CA VAL A 93 0.36 -10.03 12.03
C VAL A 93 -0.46 -11.31 11.95
N LEU A 94 -1.76 -11.25 12.21
CA LEU A 94 -2.64 -12.41 12.11
C LEU A 94 -2.68 -12.97 10.69
N CYS A 95 -2.77 -12.09 9.68
CA CYS A 95 -2.67 -12.47 8.27
C CYS A 95 -1.36 -13.21 8.01
N ALA A 96 -0.22 -12.62 8.39
CA ALA A 96 1.10 -13.22 8.20
C ALA A 96 1.25 -14.58 8.91
N VAL A 97 0.80 -14.69 10.16
CA VAL A 97 0.85 -15.92 10.97
C VAL A 97 -0.05 -17.01 10.40
N SER A 98 -1.21 -16.65 9.88
CA SER A 98 -2.12 -17.60 9.21
C SER A 98 -1.47 -18.24 7.98
N ARG A 99 -0.57 -17.52 7.31
CA ARG A 99 0.19 -17.98 6.14
C ARG A 99 1.44 -18.75 6.53
N SER A 100 2.18 -18.26 7.52
CA SER A 100 3.33 -18.95 8.07
C SER A 100 3.41 -18.70 9.57
N GLY A 101 3.20 -19.73 10.40
CA GLY A 101 3.23 -19.60 11.85
C GLY A 101 4.56 -19.04 12.40
N THR A 102 5.66 -19.20 11.64
CA THR A 102 6.96 -18.61 11.96
C THR A 102 7.00 -17.09 11.81
N ALA A 103 6.07 -16.49 11.06
CA ALA A 103 5.96 -15.03 10.89
C ALA A 103 5.79 -14.30 12.22
N LEU A 104 5.23 -14.98 13.24
CA LEU A 104 5.07 -14.42 14.58
C LEU A 104 6.40 -13.92 15.14
N MET A 105 7.55 -14.53 14.78
CA MET A 105 8.87 -14.08 15.25
C MET A 105 9.22 -12.64 14.84
N TRP A 106 8.59 -12.14 13.77
CA TRP A 106 8.77 -10.81 13.21
C TRP A 106 7.74 -9.79 13.71
N ALA A 107 6.69 -10.24 14.39
CA ALA A 107 5.73 -9.33 15.01
C ALA A 107 6.39 -8.49 16.12
N SER A 108 5.72 -7.40 16.51
CA SER A 108 6.19 -6.56 17.61
C SER A 108 6.34 -7.37 18.91
N PRO A 109 7.21 -6.95 19.85
CA PRO A 109 7.36 -7.63 21.14
C PRO A 109 6.03 -7.85 21.89
N GLU A 110 5.12 -6.88 21.79
CA GLU A 110 3.81 -6.89 22.42
C GLU A 110 2.94 -8.04 21.89
N LEU A 111 2.94 -8.26 20.57
CA LEU A 111 2.16 -9.31 19.92
C LEU A 111 2.81 -10.69 20.01
N ARG A 112 4.14 -10.77 20.09
CA ARG A 112 4.87 -12.04 20.32
C ARG A 112 4.63 -12.64 21.70
N GLY A 113 4.43 -11.77 22.69
CA GLY A 113 4.22 -12.15 24.10
C GLY A 113 2.78 -12.47 24.46
N ALA A 114 1.81 -12.18 23.57
CA ALA A 114 0.39 -12.48 23.77
C ALA A 114 0.11 -14.00 23.65
N ARG A 115 0.63 -14.77 24.61
CA ARG A 115 0.10 -16.09 24.95
C ARG A 115 -1.07 -15.88 25.90
N GLU A 116 -2.30 -15.97 25.40
CA GLU A 116 -3.43 -16.45 26.22
C GLU A 116 -3.46 -17.98 26.21
#